data_AF-A0AAW0CW29-F1
#
_entry.id   AF-A0AAW0CW29-F1
#
_cell.length_a   1.000
_cell.length_b   1.000
_cell.length_c   1.000
_cell.angle_alpha   90.00
_cell.angle_beta   90.00
_cell.angle_gamma   90.00
#
_symmetry.space_group_name_H-M   'P 1'
#
loop_
_entity.id
_entity.type
_entity.pdbx_description
1 polymer ?
#
loop_
_entity_poly.entity_id
_entity_poly.type
_entity_poly.pdbx_seq_one_letter_code
_entity_poly.pdbx_strand_id
1 'polypeptide(L)'
;MPPMSIPADILANIQDENFWSQLEALTKVGSGIMPQVAAASRKQGKTGSLEQRIAERCEMARMGVKLATAMGGTALLEAGPGPHRNPPTVDGMMYCLDMVDSIVRRDYPRRKPEMVKLPYLLKRIRHLLRVFYDFHVGKRLHPDLTLCDWPQMFNVGITLHQVGLCLQLDPPRLRAAMDVGGRELETFLLDDELDVGGFRKAALLIEKRVAADVEAEDSDRMAAGEAETAAEKDLAAHVLAWFLGDVAVAFVMQEHAGSADDEKRWASKAMDRLVHWSTSKTLRLTLGDTLTDAMRPIYWSTPLLIEFSHAGGLGALFGDWINSACKDLCEDVLKKLPDEAWDNQTPASLVAITRELQQKLEDETPDLAVTPIYLNAFSNIYRLYGLAPFNRAARRETHHTPVVFYYIAHRIKQDGLRMRNKTDWRKLLQSYVDMPRSTSRRYHWFNMTISARWDCLEFYGCCAEGCPEKDALVGLREVRVRGVREKEIEARLDAWGGKVKACAACGETAYCSAGCQRADWEKHKPECLKKRKVARR
;
A
#
# COMPACT_ATOMS: atom_id res chain seq x y z
N MET A 1 -0.40 34.88 3.38
CA MET A 1 -1.33 34.55 4.49
C MET A 1 -0.57 34.75 5.79
N PRO A 2 -1.16 35.30 6.86
CA PRO A 2 -0.49 35.38 8.15
C PRO A 2 -0.31 33.96 8.72
N PRO A 3 0.70 33.70 9.57
CA PRO A 3 0.88 32.40 10.19
C PRO A 3 -0.35 32.09 11.04
N MET A 4 -1.03 30.98 10.74
CA MET A 4 -2.05 30.43 11.63
C MET A 4 -1.35 30.04 12.93
N SER A 5 -1.53 30.85 13.96
CA SER A 5 -1.26 30.43 15.34
C SER A 5 -2.17 29.25 15.65
N ILE A 6 -1.58 28.12 16.03
CA ILE A 6 -2.31 26.98 16.58
C ILE A 6 -3.09 27.50 17.80
N PRO A 7 -4.43 27.39 17.82
CA PRO A 7 -5.24 27.83 18.96
C PRO A 7 -4.80 27.09 20.23
N ALA A 8 -4.62 27.82 21.34
CA ALA A 8 -4.11 27.28 22.62
C ALA A 8 -5.00 26.16 23.21
N ASP A 9 -6.25 26.09 22.76
CA ASP A 9 -7.27 25.09 23.01
C ASP A 9 -6.92 23.68 22.45
N ILE A 10 -6.04 23.57 21.45
CA ILE A 10 -5.56 22.27 20.96
C ILE A 10 -4.50 21.67 21.89
N LEU A 11 -3.68 22.51 22.54
CA LEU A 11 -2.67 22.04 23.51
C LEU A 11 -3.28 21.71 24.88
N ALA A 12 -4.46 22.25 25.20
CA ALA A 12 -5.18 21.94 26.45
C ALA A 12 -5.81 20.53 26.48
N ASN A 13 -6.09 19.93 25.32
CA ASN A 13 -6.69 18.58 25.25
C ASN A 13 -5.71 17.41 25.47
N ILE A 14 -4.41 17.68 25.65
CA ILE A 14 -3.39 16.65 25.94
C ILE A 14 -3.33 16.32 27.45
N GLN A 15 -4.02 17.09 28.30
CA GLN A 15 -4.11 16.84 29.75
C GLN A 15 -5.46 16.26 30.20
N ASP A 16 -6.35 15.88 29.28
CA ASP A 16 -7.61 15.24 29.64
C ASP A 16 -7.35 13.76 30.02
N GLU A 17 -7.64 13.37 31.27
CA GLU A 17 -7.59 11.96 31.71
C GLU A 17 -8.49 11.05 30.85
N ASN A 18 -9.45 11.64 30.11
CA ASN A 18 -10.24 10.95 29.11
C ASN A 18 -9.43 10.53 27.86
N PHE A 19 -8.38 11.26 27.46
CA PHE A 19 -7.58 10.90 26.28
C PHE A 19 -6.78 9.61 26.53
N TRP A 20 -6.12 9.50 27.68
CA TRP A 20 -5.35 8.30 28.03
C TRP A 20 -6.24 7.10 28.30
N SER A 21 -7.39 7.28 28.93
CA SER A 21 -8.36 6.20 29.13
C SER A 21 -9.06 5.78 27.83
N GLN A 22 -9.34 6.70 26.90
CA GLN A 22 -9.80 6.38 25.55
C GLN A 22 -8.72 5.67 24.73
N LEU A 23 -7.46 6.11 24.81
CA LEU A 23 -6.33 5.45 24.15
C LEU A 23 -6.08 4.05 24.74
N GLU A 24 -6.20 3.90 26.06
CA GLU A 24 -6.09 2.61 26.75
C GLU A 24 -7.27 1.68 26.41
N ALA A 25 -8.48 2.22 26.27
CA ALA A 25 -9.64 1.48 25.79
C ALA A 25 -9.49 1.06 24.32
N LEU A 26 -9.00 1.95 23.45
CA LEU A 26 -8.73 1.67 22.04
C LEU A 26 -7.62 0.62 21.87
N THR A 27 -6.57 0.68 22.68
CA THR A 27 -5.50 -0.34 22.69
C THR A 27 -5.95 -1.67 23.29
N LYS A 28 -6.82 -1.68 24.32
CA LYS A 28 -7.45 -2.91 24.83
C LYS A 28 -8.41 -3.55 23.81
N VAL A 29 -9.18 -2.75 23.08
CA VAL A 29 -10.08 -3.27 22.03
C VAL A 29 -9.27 -3.75 20.83
N GLY A 30 -8.26 -2.99 20.39
CA GLY A 30 -7.36 -3.39 19.31
C GLY A 30 -6.59 -4.67 19.63
N SER A 31 -6.05 -4.81 20.84
CA SER A 31 -5.33 -6.01 21.27
C SER A 31 -6.20 -7.28 21.33
N GLY A 32 -7.51 -7.14 21.58
CA GLY A 32 -8.44 -8.27 21.57
C GLY A 32 -8.92 -8.69 20.16
N ILE A 33 -9.09 -7.74 19.24
CA ILE A 33 -9.66 -7.99 17.90
C ILE A 33 -8.57 -8.34 16.88
N MET A 34 -7.37 -7.74 16.94
CA MET A 34 -6.30 -7.97 15.96
C MET A 34 -5.86 -9.45 15.87
N PRO A 35 -5.71 -10.21 16.98
CA PRO A 35 -5.43 -11.66 16.89
C PRO A 35 -6.55 -12.45 16.21
N GLN A 36 -7.81 -12.00 16.33
CA GLN A 36 -8.95 -12.64 15.68
C GLN A 36 -8.98 -12.37 14.19
N VAL A 37 -8.64 -11.14 13.76
CA VAL A 37 -8.45 -10.79 12.34
C VAL A 37 -7.34 -11.66 11.72
N ALA A 38 -6.20 -11.76 12.41
CA ALA A 38 -5.09 -12.60 12.00
C ALA A 38 -5.49 -14.08 11.87
N ALA A 39 -6.21 -14.62 12.87
CA ALA A 39 -6.72 -15.99 12.82
C ALA A 39 -7.71 -16.20 11.67
N ALA A 40 -8.64 -15.28 11.45
CA ALA A 40 -9.61 -15.33 10.35
C ALA A 40 -8.92 -15.27 8.97
N SER A 41 -7.86 -14.47 8.82
CA SER A 41 -7.08 -14.37 7.57
C SER A 41 -6.49 -15.72 7.14
N ARG A 42 -6.15 -16.60 8.11
CA ARG A 42 -5.57 -17.92 7.88
C ARG A 42 -6.61 -19.02 7.61
N LYS A 43 -7.90 -18.77 7.85
CA LYS A 43 -8.97 -19.76 7.64
C LYS A 43 -9.23 -19.96 6.15
N GLN A 44 -9.08 -21.20 5.69
CA GLN A 44 -9.19 -21.56 4.27
C GLN A 44 -10.61 -21.96 3.84
N GLY A 45 -11.52 -22.25 4.78
CA GLY A 45 -12.86 -22.73 4.44
C GLY A 45 -12.82 -24.05 3.67
N LYS A 46 -12.05 -25.04 4.14
CA LYS A 46 -11.84 -26.32 3.43
C LYS A 46 -12.92 -27.37 3.69
N THR A 47 -13.65 -27.26 4.79
CA THR A 47 -14.61 -28.28 5.24
C THR A 47 -15.96 -27.65 5.54
N GLY A 48 -17.04 -28.42 5.39
CA GLY A 48 -18.40 -27.96 5.67
C GLY A 48 -19.22 -27.62 4.42
N SER A 49 -20.44 -27.16 4.63
CA SER A 49 -21.35 -26.73 3.56
C SER A 49 -20.83 -25.47 2.86
N LEU A 50 -21.31 -25.18 1.65
CA LEU A 50 -20.96 -23.95 0.92
C LEU A 50 -21.21 -22.69 1.77
N GLU A 51 -22.35 -22.61 2.47
CA GLU A 51 -22.67 -21.48 3.34
C GLU A 51 -21.71 -21.35 4.53
N GLN A 52 -21.26 -22.46 5.13
CA GLN A 52 -20.27 -22.43 6.20
C GLN A 52 -18.93 -21.88 5.69
N ARG A 53 -18.49 -22.35 4.53
CA ARG A 53 -17.24 -21.89 3.90
C ARG A 53 -17.29 -20.40 3.54
N ILE A 54 -18.42 -19.92 3.01
CA ILE A 54 -18.66 -18.49 2.74
C ILE A 54 -18.61 -17.69 4.05
N ALA A 55 -19.29 -18.14 5.10
CA ALA A 55 -19.32 -17.46 6.38
C ALA A 55 -17.91 -17.34 7.00
N GLU A 56 -17.12 -18.41 6.93
CA GLU A 56 -15.71 -18.40 7.38
C GLU A 56 -14.85 -17.42 6.57
N ARG A 57 -15.02 -17.38 5.25
CA ARG A 57 -14.27 -16.44 4.40
C ARG A 57 -14.64 -14.98 4.71
N CYS A 58 -15.92 -14.68 4.96
CA CYS A 58 -16.39 -13.34 5.33
C CYS A 58 -16.02 -12.89 6.75
N GLU A 59 -15.48 -13.77 7.61
CA GLU A 59 -15.20 -13.43 9.01
C GLU A 59 -14.19 -12.28 9.14
N MET A 60 -13.19 -12.23 8.26
CA MET A 60 -12.18 -11.17 8.27
C MET A 60 -12.81 -9.80 7.99
N ALA A 61 -13.62 -9.68 6.94
CA ALA A 61 -14.34 -8.45 6.62
C ALA A 61 -15.25 -8.00 7.78
N ARG A 62 -15.96 -8.95 8.42
CA ARG A 62 -16.80 -8.67 9.59
C ARG A 62 -15.98 -8.19 10.79
N MET A 63 -14.82 -8.78 11.06
CA MET A 63 -13.94 -8.33 12.14
C MET A 63 -13.33 -6.96 11.84
N GLY A 64 -12.95 -6.70 10.59
CA GLY A 64 -12.46 -5.40 10.15
C GLY A 64 -13.47 -4.28 10.45
N VAL A 65 -14.75 -4.46 10.10
CA VAL A 65 -15.78 -3.46 10.41
C VAL A 65 -16.05 -3.32 11.90
N LYS A 66 -15.99 -4.41 12.68
CA LYS A 66 -16.10 -4.31 14.15
C LYS A 66 -14.96 -3.49 14.75
N LEU A 67 -13.72 -3.73 14.33
CA LEU A 67 -12.56 -2.96 14.76
C LEU A 67 -12.74 -1.49 14.40
N ALA A 68 -13.13 -1.21 13.16
CA ALA A 68 -13.28 0.14 12.69
C ALA A 68 -14.43 0.90 13.38
N THR A 69 -15.53 0.19 13.71
CA THR A 69 -16.61 0.73 14.55
C THR A 69 -16.09 1.09 15.94
N ALA A 70 -15.28 0.22 16.55
CA ALA A 70 -14.70 0.48 17.87
C ALA A 70 -13.69 1.63 17.87
N MET A 71 -13.06 1.91 16.73
CA MET A 71 -12.09 3.01 16.56
C MET A 71 -12.71 4.35 16.17
N GLY A 72 -14.04 4.51 16.28
CA GLY A 72 -14.72 5.78 15.99
C GLY A 72 -15.37 5.88 14.62
N GLY A 73 -15.52 4.74 13.92
CA GLY A 73 -16.34 4.61 12.71
C GLY A 73 -15.57 4.75 11.39
N THR A 74 -16.14 4.17 10.33
CA THR A 74 -15.62 4.23 8.96
C THR A 74 -16.69 4.67 7.97
N ALA A 75 -16.27 5.10 6.79
CA ALA A 75 -17.15 5.38 5.65
C ALA A 75 -18.00 4.16 5.21
N LEU A 76 -17.68 2.93 5.65
CA LEU A 76 -18.50 1.75 5.41
C LEU A 76 -19.75 1.67 6.32
N LEU A 77 -19.82 2.46 7.38
CA LEU A 77 -20.99 2.52 8.27
C LEU A 77 -22.05 3.53 7.81
N GLU A 78 -21.79 4.26 6.73
CA GLU A 78 -22.69 5.29 6.23
C GLU A 78 -23.97 4.72 5.63
N ALA A 79 -25.09 5.34 5.99
CA ALA A 79 -26.39 5.07 5.38
C ALA A 79 -26.51 5.74 4.02
N GLY A 80 -27.31 5.13 3.14
CA GLY A 80 -27.67 5.73 1.87
C GLY A 80 -28.65 6.91 2.08
N PRO A 81 -28.65 7.90 1.17
CA PRO A 81 -29.57 9.04 1.25
C PRO A 81 -31.02 8.69 0.92
N GLY A 82 -31.28 7.53 0.29
CA GLY A 82 -32.62 7.03 -0.01
C GLY A 82 -33.28 6.37 1.21
N PRO A 83 -34.62 6.42 1.33
CA PRO A 83 -35.32 5.75 2.42
C PRO A 83 -35.19 4.23 2.28
N HIS A 84 -34.61 3.57 3.27
CA HIS A 84 -34.61 2.10 3.34
C HIS A 84 -36.03 1.58 3.58
N ARG A 85 -36.58 0.79 2.65
CA ARG A 85 -37.95 0.26 2.68
C ARG A 85 -37.97 -1.26 2.69
N ASN A 86 -39.07 -1.82 3.22
CA ASN A 86 -39.38 -3.24 3.11
C ASN A 86 -40.81 -3.40 2.56
N PRO A 87 -41.00 -3.84 1.30
CA PRO A 87 -39.96 -4.26 0.35
C PRO A 87 -39.08 -3.09 -0.15
N PRO A 88 -37.84 -3.37 -0.62
CA PRO A 88 -36.95 -2.37 -1.21
C PRO A 88 -37.58 -1.65 -2.41
N THR A 89 -37.08 -0.45 -2.71
CA THR A 89 -37.55 0.29 -3.89
C THR A 89 -37.11 -0.43 -5.16
N VAL A 90 -38.03 -0.68 -6.10
CA VAL A 90 -37.70 -1.33 -7.39
C VAL A 90 -36.58 -0.54 -8.08
N ASP A 91 -35.58 -1.25 -8.61
CA ASP A 91 -34.35 -0.69 -9.20
C ASP A 91 -33.47 0.15 -8.24
N GLY A 92 -33.79 0.14 -6.94
CA GLY A 92 -32.94 0.62 -5.86
C GLY A 92 -31.78 -0.33 -5.55
N MET A 93 -30.80 0.15 -4.79
CA MET A 93 -29.60 -0.61 -4.44
C MET A 93 -29.97 -1.93 -3.76
N MET A 94 -30.81 -1.86 -2.72
CA MET A 94 -31.15 -3.04 -1.93
C MET A 94 -32.00 -4.02 -2.74
N TYR A 95 -32.87 -3.54 -3.64
CA TYR A 95 -33.60 -4.41 -4.57
C TYR A 95 -32.64 -5.18 -5.49
N CYS A 96 -31.72 -4.48 -6.14
CA CYS A 96 -30.76 -5.12 -7.05
C CYS A 96 -29.87 -6.12 -6.31
N LEU A 97 -29.40 -5.75 -5.12
CA LEU A 97 -28.55 -6.59 -4.28
C LEU A 97 -29.29 -7.85 -3.80
N ASP A 98 -30.53 -7.73 -3.33
CA ASP A 98 -31.34 -8.87 -2.91
C ASP A 98 -31.66 -9.83 -4.08
N MET A 99 -31.85 -9.28 -5.27
CA MET A 99 -32.07 -10.06 -6.49
C MET A 99 -30.81 -10.85 -6.87
N VAL A 100 -29.63 -10.22 -6.86
CA VAL A 100 -28.36 -10.90 -7.12
C VAL A 100 -28.10 -11.99 -6.07
N ASP A 101 -28.26 -11.68 -4.78
CA ASP A 101 -28.07 -12.65 -3.68
C ASP A 101 -29.03 -13.84 -3.78
N SER A 102 -30.30 -13.60 -4.14
CA SER A 102 -31.28 -14.67 -4.32
C SER A 102 -30.99 -15.53 -5.55
N ILE A 103 -30.60 -14.93 -6.69
CA ILE A 103 -30.28 -15.66 -7.92
C ILE A 103 -29.03 -16.54 -7.74
N VAL A 104 -27.97 -16.01 -7.13
CA VAL A 104 -26.66 -16.67 -7.06
C VAL A 104 -26.54 -17.59 -5.85
N ARG A 105 -27.09 -17.20 -4.70
CA ARG A 105 -26.84 -17.87 -3.41
C ARG A 105 -28.09 -18.50 -2.81
N ARG A 106 -29.09 -17.69 -2.41
CA ARG A 106 -30.22 -18.16 -1.57
C ARG A 106 -31.15 -19.15 -2.28
N ASP A 107 -31.55 -18.85 -3.52
CA ASP A 107 -32.59 -19.59 -4.25
C ASP A 107 -32.07 -20.18 -5.58
N TYR A 108 -30.75 -20.36 -5.69
CA TYR A 108 -30.07 -20.73 -6.93
C TYR A 108 -30.75 -21.87 -7.72
N PRO A 109 -31.12 -23.03 -7.12
CA PRO A 109 -31.74 -24.12 -7.87
C PRO A 109 -33.04 -23.71 -8.59
N ARG A 110 -33.83 -22.81 -7.99
CA ARG A 110 -35.10 -22.34 -8.55
C ARG A 110 -34.92 -21.16 -9.50
N ARG A 111 -33.92 -20.31 -9.24
CA ARG A 111 -33.70 -19.05 -9.96
C ARG A 111 -32.57 -19.09 -10.97
N LYS A 112 -31.96 -20.26 -11.23
CA LYS A 112 -30.93 -20.45 -12.26
C LYS A 112 -31.28 -19.82 -13.62
N PRO A 113 -32.51 -19.91 -14.16
CA PRO A 113 -32.86 -19.25 -15.43
C PRO A 113 -32.78 -17.71 -15.38
N GLU A 114 -32.88 -17.13 -14.18
CA GLU A 114 -32.81 -15.68 -13.98
C GLU A 114 -31.37 -15.14 -13.96
N MET A 115 -30.34 -15.99 -14.08
CA MET A 115 -28.93 -15.55 -14.23
C MET A 115 -28.73 -14.58 -15.40
N VAL A 116 -29.61 -14.61 -16.40
CA VAL A 116 -29.64 -13.63 -17.50
C VAL A 116 -29.78 -12.17 -17.02
N LYS A 117 -30.32 -11.95 -15.81
CA LYS A 117 -30.49 -10.62 -15.22
C LYS A 117 -29.22 -10.08 -14.57
N LEU A 118 -28.21 -10.91 -14.31
CA LEU A 118 -27.01 -10.51 -13.57
C LEU A 118 -26.27 -9.32 -14.18
N PRO A 119 -26.04 -9.23 -15.51
CA PRO A 119 -25.34 -8.09 -16.09
C PRO A 119 -26.03 -6.75 -15.78
N TYR A 120 -27.35 -6.69 -15.96
CA TYR A 120 -28.15 -5.50 -15.64
C TYR A 120 -28.06 -5.14 -14.16
N LEU A 121 -28.30 -6.11 -13.28
CA LEU A 121 -28.33 -5.87 -11.83
C LEU A 121 -26.98 -5.38 -11.31
N LEU A 122 -25.88 -5.99 -11.76
CA LEU A 122 -24.52 -5.61 -11.35
C LEU A 122 -24.12 -4.23 -11.89
N LYS A 123 -24.46 -3.90 -13.14
CA LYS A 123 -24.28 -2.55 -13.70
C LYS A 123 -25.09 -1.51 -12.93
N ARG A 124 -26.32 -1.85 -12.52
CA ARG A 124 -27.17 -0.95 -11.73
C ARG A 124 -26.58 -0.70 -10.34
N ILE A 125 -26.10 -1.74 -9.66
CA ILE A 125 -25.38 -1.62 -8.38
C ILE A 125 -24.16 -0.71 -8.53
N ARG A 126 -23.31 -0.95 -9.54
CA ARG A 126 -22.14 -0.12 -9.83
C ARG A 126 -22.52 1.35 -10.05
N HIS A 127 -23.54 1.61 -10.86
CA HIS A 127 -24.04 2.96 -11.11
C HIS A 127 -24.51 3.66 -9.82
N LEU A 128 -25.29 2.98 -8.98
CA LEU A 128 -25.79 3.56 -7.73
C LEU A 128 -24.67 3.82 -6.70
N LEU A 129 -23.61 3.01 -6.68
CA LEU A 129 -22.40 3.31 -5.90
C LEU A 129 -21.73 4.59 -6.40
N ARG A 130 -21.56 4.75 -7.72
CA ARG A 130 -20.97 5.95 -8.31
C ARG A 130 -21.79 7.21 -8.03
N VAL A 131 -23.11 7.13 -8.21
CA VAL A 131 -24.06 8.21 -7.87
C VAL A 131 -23.89 8.65 -6.42
N PHE A 132 -23.82 7.70 -5.50
CA PHE A 132 -23.63 8.01 -4.09
C PHE A 132 -22.27 8.66 -3.82
N TYR A 133 -21.16 8.12 -4.33
CA TYR A 133 -19.84 8.68 -4.03
C TYR A 133 -19.56 10.02 -4.72
N ASP A 134 -20.14 10.28 -5.89
CA ASP A 134 -20.13 11.60 -6.53
C ASP A 134 -20.85 12.64 -5.67
N PHE A 135 -21.95 12.25 -5.03
CA PHE A 135 -22.64 13.11 -4.06
C PHE A 135 -21.87 13.21 -2.74
N HIS A 136 -21.41 12.09 -2.18
CA HIS A 136 -20.78 12.05 -0.86
C HIS A 136 -19.51 12.92 -0.84
N VAL A 137 -18.63 12.74 -1.84
CA VAL A 137 -17.36 13.45 -1.96
C VAL A 137 -17.53 14.81 -2.63
N GLY A 138 -18.23 14.85 -3.77
CA GLY A 138 -18.32 16.04 -4.62
C GLY A 138 -19.57 16.89 -4.44
N LYS A 139 -20.52 16.48 -3.60
CA LYS A 139 -21.84 17.12 -3.43
C LYS A 139 -22.64 17.27 -4.74
N ARG A 140 -22.34 16.42 -5.73
CA ARG A 140 -23.06 16.39 -7.01
C ARG A 140 -24.42 15.71 -6.85
N LEU A 141 -25.51 16.48 -7.02
CA LEU A 141 -26.87 15.94 -6.98
C LEU A 141 -27.16 15.07 -8.21
N HIS A 142 -27.94 14.00 -8.01
CA HIS A 142 -28.41 13.11 -9.06
C HIS A 142 -29.81 12.57 -8.71
N PRO A 143 -30.73 12.39 -9.68
CA PRO A 143 -32.09 11.89 -9.42
C PRO A 143 -32.12 10.53 -8.71
N ASP A 144 -31.19 9.65 -9.05
CA ASP A 144 -31.08 8.30 -8.46
C ASP A 144 -30.57 8.28 -7.01
N LEU A 145 -30.25 9.42 -6.38
CA LEU A 145 -29.86 9.42 -4.96
C LEU A 145 -30.96 8.82 -4.06
N THR A 146 -32.22 8.97 -4.45
CA THR A 146 -33.35 8.36 -3.73
C THR A 146 -33.38 6.83 -3.81
N LEU A 147 -32.63 6.25 -4.77
CA LEU A 147 -32.49 4.81 -5.00
C LEU A 147 -31.24 4.22 -4.32
N CYS A 148 -30.43 5.06 -3.69
CA CYS A 148 -29.34 4.65 -2.79
C CYS A 148 -29.92 4.32 -1.40
N ASP A 149 -30.63 3.20 -1.27
CA ASP A 149 -31.53 2.87 -0.15
C ASP A 149 -31.00 1.83 0.86
N TRP A 150 -29.69 1.81 1.10
CA TRP A 150 -29.06 0.89 2.06
C TRP A 150 -29.01 1.45 3.48
N PRO A 151 -29.11 0.60 4.51
CA PRO A 151 -28.98 1.03 5.90
C PRO A 151 -27.53 1.31 6.29
N GLN A 152 -26.57 0.55 5.77
CA GLN A 152 -25.13 0.77 5.93
C GLN A 152 -24.41 0.27 4.68
N MET A 153 -23.41 1.01 4.21
CA MET A 153 -22.63 0.66 3.02
C MET A 153 -21.96 -0.73 3.15
N PHE A 154 -21.55 -1.12 4.37
CA PHE A 154 -21.01 -2.44 4.63
C PHE A 154 -21.97 -3.56 4.26
N ASN A 155 -23.29 -3.36 4.38
CA ASN A 155 -24.27 -4.37 3.97
C ASN A 155 -24.24 -4.61 2.46
N VAL A 156 -24.02 -3.56 1.67
CA VAL A 156 -23.83 -3.69 0.22
C VAL A 156 -22.57 -4.52 -0.06
N GLY A 157 -21.45 -4.12 0.54
CA GLY A 157 -20.16 -4.77 0.31
C GLY A 157 -20.11 -6.22 0.78
N ILE A 158 -20.60 -6.53 1.98
CA ILE A 158 -20.56 -7.89 2.51
C ILE A 158 -21.47 -8.84 1.72
N THR A 159 -22.62 -8.38 1.23
CA THR A 159 -23.48 -9.21 0.38
C THR A 159 -22.83 -9.45 -0.99
N LEU A 160 -22.21 -8.42 -1.58
CA LEU A 160 -21.42 -8.57 -2.80
C LEU A 160 -20.26 -9.58 -2.62
N HIS A 161 -19.56 -9.53 -1.48
CA HIS A 161 -18.54 -10.50 -1.11
C HIS A 161 -19.09 -11.92 -1.00
N GLN A 162 -20.23 -12.11 -0.32
CA GLN A 162 -20.88 -13.42 -0.19
C GLN A 162 -21.29 -14.00 -1.55
N VAL A 163 -21.82 -13.17 -2.44
CA VAL A 163 -22.17 -13.55 -3.82
C VAL A 163 -20.91 -13.93 -4.61
N GLY A 164 -19.86 -13.12 -4.53
CA GLY A 164 -18.57 -13.37 -5.20
C GLY A 164 -17.96 -14.69 -4.73
N LEU A 165 -17.87 -14.90 -3.42
CA LEU A 165 -17.41 -16.15 -2.81
C LEU A 165 -18.27 -17.35 -3.20
N CYS A 166 -19.58 -17.17 -3.36
CA CYS A 166 -20.45 -18.25 -3.82
C CYS A 166 -20.07 -18.71 -5.24
N LEU A 167 -19.69 -17.79 -6.13
CA LEU A 167 -19.20 -18.10 -7.47
C LEU A 167 -17.76 -18.67 -7.44
N GLN A 168 -16.93 -18.18 -6.52
CA GLN A 168 -15.56 -18.68 -6.31
C GLN A 168 -15.53 -20.13 -5.82
N LEU A 169 -16.39 -20.48 -4.86
CA LEU A 169 -16.36 -21.76 -4.18
C LEU A 169 -17.24 -22.83 -4.84
N ASP A 170 -18.03 -22.45 -5.85
CA ASP A 170 -18.90 -23.34 -6.64
C ASP A 170 -18.73 -23.08 -8.16
N PRO A 171 -17.66 -23.62 -8.79
CA PRO A 171 -17.38 -23.39 -10.21
C PRO A 171 -18.54 -23.70 -11.18
N PRO A 172 -19.37 -24.74 -10.96
CA PRO A 172 -20.61 -24.93 -11.74
C PRO A 172 -21.54 -23.71 -11.76
N ARG A 173 -21.66 -22.94 -10.67
CA ARG A 173 -22.48 -21.71 -10.64
C ARG A 173 -21.87 -20.59 -11.48
N LEU A 174 -20.54 -20.42 -11.42
CA LEU A 174 -19.86 -19.43 -12.25
C LEU A 174 -20.02 -19.77 -13.74
N ARG A 175 -19.84 -21.03 -14.13
CA ARG A 175 -20.12 -21.47 -15.52
C ARG A 175 -21.55 -21.17 -15.94
N ALA A 176 -22.53 -21.53 -15.12
CA ALA A 176 -23.94 -21.22 -15.42
C ALA A 176 -24.20 -19.71 -15.58
N ALA A 177 -23.54 -18.86 -14.78
CA ALA A 177 -23.65 -17.42 -14.92
C ALA A 177 -23.03 -16.92 -16.23
N MET A 178 -21.86 -17.45 -16.61
CA MET A 178 -21.17 -17.11 -17.86
C MET A 178 -21.92 -17.61 -19.10
N ASP A 179 -22.48 -18.81 -19.06
CA ASP A 179 -23.26 -19.41 -20.16
C ASP A 179 -24.48 -18.55 -20.53
N VAL A 180 -25.17 -18.02 -19.52
CA VAL A 180 -26.41 -17.25 -19.71
C VAL A 180 -26.13 -15.75 -19.87
N GLY A 181 -25.18 -15.20 -19.11
CA GLY A 181 -24.81 -13.79 -19.17
C GLY A 181 -23.95 -13.43 -20.39
N GLY A 182 -23.26 -14.41 -20.97
CA GLY A 182 -22.49 -14.31 -22.20
C GLY A 182 -21.52 -13.13 -22.23
N ARG A 183 -21.44 -12.46 -23.38
CA ARG A 183 -20.51 -11.35 -23.62
C ARG A 183 -20.73 -10.17 -22.68
N GLU A 184 -21.98 -9.90 -22.30
CA GLU A 184 -22.30 -8.75 -21.46
C GLU A 184 -21.74 -8.92 -20.04
N LEU A 185 -21.86 -10.13 -19.47
CA LEU A 185 -21.29 -10.46 -18.17
C LEU A 185 -19.76 -10.51 -18.24
N GLU A 186 -19.19 -11.10 -19.30
CA GLU A 186 -17.74 -11.10 -19.52
C GLU A 186 -17.18 -9.68 -19.52
N THR A 187 -17.81 -8.77 -20.27
CA THR A 187 -17.38 -7.37 -20.34
C THR A 187 -17.42 -6.70 -18.97
N PHE A 188 -18.50 -6.87 -18.20
CA PHE A 188 -18.58 -6.30 -16.85
C PHE A 188 -17.50 -6.84 -15.89
N LEU A 189 -17.26 -8.15 -15.90
CA LEU A 189 -16.34 -8.80 -14.95
C LEU A 189 -14.86 -8.59 -15.32
N LEU A 190 -14.54 -8.69 -16.62
CA LEU A 190 -13.17 -8.83 -17.10
C LEU A 190 -12.68 -7.71 -18.01
N ASP A 191 -13.57 -6.94 -18.65
CA ASP A 191 -13.14 -5.91 -19.60
C ASP A 191 -13.30 -4.50 -19.02
N ASP A 192 -14.41 -4.20 -18.34
CA ASP A 192 -14.70 -2.87 -17.80
C ASP A 192 -13.65 -2.43 -16.79
N GLU A 193 -13.24 -1.17 -16.82
CA GLU A 193 -12.34 -0.60 -15.81
C GLU A 193 -13.01 -0.57 -14.44
N LEU A 194 -12.24 -0.51 -13.35
CA LEU A 194 -12.77 -0.24 -12.02
C LEU A 194 -13.32 1.19 -11.93
N ASP A 195 -14.32 1.39 -11.08
CA ASP A 195 -14.96 2.69 -10.90
C ASP A 195 -14.15 3.62 -9.98
N VAL A 196 -12.94 3.95 -10.43
CA VAL A 196 -12.08 4.94 -9.76
C VAL A 196 -12.62 6.33 -10.10
N GLY A 197 -13.26 6.97 -9.12
CA GLY A 197 -13.92 8.25 -9.31
C GLY A 197 -12.99 9.40 -9.68
N GLY A 198 -13.59 10.49 -10.16
CA GLY A 198 -12.87 11.68 -10.64
C GLY A 198 -11.94 12.29 -9.58
N PHE A 199 -12.35 12.28 -8.31
CA PHE A 199 -11.55 12.80 -7.20
C PHE A 199 -10.25 12.00 -6.99
N ARG A 200 -10.32 10.67 -7.01
CA ARG A 200 -9.12 9.80 -6.95
C ARG A 200 -8.20 10.02 -8.15
N LYS A 201 -8.78 10.16 -9.35
CA LYS A 201 -8.01 10.46 -10.57
C LYS A 201 -7.32 11.83 -10.48
N ALA A 202 -7.98 12.83 -9.92
CA ALA A 202 -7.42 14.16 -9.71
C ALA A 202 -6.30 14.16 -8.66
N ALA A 203 -6.50 13.52 -7.51
CA ALA A 203 -5.47 13.36 -6.48
C ALA A 203 -4.22 12.67 -7.03
N LEU A 204 -4.39 11.59 -7.79
CA LEU A 204 -3.27 10.91 -8.44
C LEU A 204 -2.52 11.81 -9.43
N LEU A 205 -3.25 12.64 -10.19
CA LEU A 205 -2.63 13.56 -11.14
C LEU A 205 -1.82 14.64 -10.40
N ILE A 206 -2.31 15.13 -9.26
CA ILE A 206 -1.59 16.07 -8.40
C ILE A 206 -0.33 15.39 -7.85
N GLU A 207 -0.45 14.20 -7.24
CA GLU A 207 0.70 13.44 -6.73
C GLU A 207 1.76 13.22 -7.81
N LYS A 208 1.35 12.81 -9.03
CA LYS A 208 2.28 12.63 -10.17
C LYS A 208 2.97 13.92 -10.60
N ARG A 209 2.26 15.05 -10.57
CA ARG A 209 2.85 16.36 -10.91
C ARG A 209 3.88 16.77 -9.86
N VAL A 210 3.55 16.62 -8.58
CA VAL A 210 4.46 16.91 -7.47
C VAL A 210 5.69 16.00 -7.51
N ALA A 211 5.50 14.70 -7.78
CA ALA A 211 6.61 13.75 -7.89
C ALA A 211 7.50 13.99 -9.12
N ALA A 212 6.95 14.49 -10.22
CA ALA A 212 7.71 14.80 -11.44
C ALA A 212 8.44 16.14 -11.35
N ASP A 213 8.00 17.04 -10.46
CA ASP A 213 8.63 18.33 -10.26
C ASP A 213 9.85 18.20 -9.33
N VAL A 214 11.03 18.35 -9.93
CA VAL A 214 12.32 18.30 -9.23
C VAL A 214 12.54 19.47 -8.27
N GLU A 215 11.65 20.46 -8.28
CA GLU A 215 11.62 21.64 -7.40
C GLU A 215 10.35 21.70 -6.53
N ALA A 216 9.53 20.64 -6.49
CA ALA A 216 8.41 20.59 -5.56
C ALA A 216 8.91 20.83 -4.12
N GLU A 217 8.13 21.60 -3.38
CA GLU A 217 8.37 21.94 -1.97
C GLU A 217 7.34 21.26 -1.05
N ASP A 218 7.48 21.43 0.26
CA ASP A 218 6.59 20.78 1.23
C ASP A 218 5.14 21.24 1.12
N SER A 219 4.89 22.48 0.69
CA SER A 219 3.54 22.99 0.45
C SER A 219 2.82 22.21 -0.67
N ASP A 220 3.52 21.94 -1.77
CA ASP A 220 3.03 21.14 -2.90
C ASP A 220 2.72 19.70 -2.43
N ARG A 221 3.58 19.12 -1.59
CA ARG A 221 3.41 17.77 -1.02
C ARG A 221 2.23 17.71 -0.05
N MET A 222 2.06 18.72 0.81
CA MET A 222 0.91 18.82 1.70
C MET A 222 -0.40 18.94 0.92
N ALA A 223 -0.45 19.78 -0.12
CA ALA A 223 -1.62 19.92 -0.97
C ALA A 223 -1.96 18.60 -1.71
N ALA A 224 -0.94 17.84 -2.14
CA ALA A 224 -1.16 16.50 -2.69
C ALA A 224 -1.74 15.54 -1.65
N GLY A 225 -1.23 15.55 -0.41
CA GLY A 225 -1.75 14.75 0.70
C GLY A 225 -3.19 15.11 1.07
N GLU A 226 -3.54 16.39 1.11
CA GLU A 226 -4.92 16.84 1.34
C GLU A 226 -5.88 16.36 0.24
N ALA A 227 -5.45 16.42 -1.02
CA ALA A 227 -6.22 15.90 -2.15
C ALA A 227 -6.40 14.38 -2.06
N GLU A 228 -5.38 13.65 -1.63
CA GLU A 228 -5.44 12.20 -1.39
C GLU A 228 -6.43 11.88 -0.27
N THR A 229 -6.32 12.50 0.91
CA THR A 229 -7.24 12.31 2.04
C THR A 229 -8.69 12.61 1.65
N ALA A 230 -8.93 13.64 0.83
CA ALA A 230 -10.28 13.92 0.33
C ALA A 230 -10.78 12.80 -0.61
N ALA A 231 -9.90 12.28 -1.46
CA ALA A 231 -10.22 11.23 -2.42
C ALA A 231 -10.40 9.84 -1.78
N GLU A 232 -9.81 9.58 -0.62
CA GLU A 232 -9.98 8.33 0.13
C GLU A 232 -11.43 8.04 0.53
N LYS A 233 -12.25 9.08 0.66
CA LYS A 233 -13.69 8.97 0.95
C LYS A 233 -14.49 8.37 -0.21
N ASP A 234 -13.93 8.31 -1.42
CA ASP A 234 -14.55 7.63 -2.56
C ASP A 234 -14.28 6.12 -2.47
N LEU A 235 -15.25 5.34 -2.02
CA LEU A 235 -15.11 3.89 -1.85
C LEU A 235 -15.92 3.06 -2.88
N ALA A 236 -16.35 3.65 -3.99
CA ALA A 236 -17.15 2.94 -5.00
C ALA A 236 -16.44 1.68 -5.51
N ALA A 237 -15.18 1.84 -5.93
CA ALA A 237 -14.34 0.72 -6.38
C ALA A 237 -13.99 -0.25 -5.24
N HIS A 238 -13.74 0.26 -4.02
CA HIS A 238 -13.42 -0.54 -2.85
C HIS A 238 -14.53 -1.54 -2.50
N VAL A 239 -15.79 -1.09 -2.52
CA VAL A 239 -16.97 -1.92 -2.23
C VAL A 239 -17.18 -2.97 -3.33
N LEU A 240 -16.98 -2.61 -4.60
CA LEU A 240 -17.09 -3.55 -5.73
C LEU A 240 -15.94 -4.57 -5.78
N ALA A 241 -14.77 -4.23 -5.23
CA ALA A 241 -13.59 -5.10 -5.29
C ALA A 241 -13.78 -6.43 -4.58
N TRP A 242 -14.65 -6.52 -3.57
CA TRP A 242 -15.01 -7.81 -2.99
C TRP A 242 -15.57 -8.75 -4.06
N PHE A 243 -16.66 -8.36 -4.73
CA PHE A 243 -17.28 -9.21 -5.76
C PHE A 243 -16.34 -9.44 -6.96
N LEU A 244 -15.76 -8.37 -7.51
CA LEU A 244 -14.92 -8.47 -8.71
C LEU A 244 -13.63 -9.26 -8.43
N GLY A 245 -13.02 -9.06 -7.26
CA GLY A 245 -11.85 -9.80 -6.81
C GLY A 245 -12.15 -11.28 -6.63
N ASP A 246 -13.25 -11.62 -5.92
CA ASP A 246 -13.63 -13.01 -5.68
C ASP A 246 -13.87 -13.76 -7.00
N VAL A 247 -14.58 -13.13 -7.94
CA VAL A 247 -14.87 -13.71 -9.25
C VAL A 247 -13.62 -13.79 -10.14
N ALA A 248 -12.73 -12.80 -10.11
CA ALA A 248 -11.45 -12.89 -10.81
C ALA A 248 -10.60 -14.06 -10.27
N VAL A 249 -10.55 -14.23 -8.95
CA VAL A 249 -9.85 -15.35 -8.33
C VAL A 249 -10.54 -16.68 -8.67
N ALA A 250 -11.89 -16.69 -8.78
CA ALA A 250 -12.64 -17.87 -9.22
C ALA A 250 -12.21 -18.36 -10.60
N PHE A 251 -11.93 -17.46 -11.55
CA PHE A 251 -11.47 -17.84 -12.89
C PHE A 251 -10.09 -18.50 -12.85
N VAL A 252 -9.13 -17.95 -12.11
CA VAL A 252 -7.75 -18.47 -12.05
C VAL A 252 -7.61 -19.73 -11.19
N MET A 253 -8.57 -20.02 -10.31
CA MET A 253 -8.57 -21.23 -9.49
C MET A 253 -9.05 -22.48 -10.24
N GLN A 254 -9.65 -22.34 -11.42
CA GLN A 254 -10.19 -23.49 -12.15
C GLN A 254 -9.07 -24.29 -12.81
N GLU A 255 -9.14 -25.63 -12.73
CA GLU A 255 -8.25 -26.48 -13.51
C GLU A 255 -8.63 -26.39 -14.99
N HIS A 256 -7.71 -25.87 -15.81
CA HIS A 256 -7.95 -25.65 -17.24
C HIS A 256 -7.53 -26.83 -18.13
N ALA A 257 -7.08 -27.94 -17.56
CA ALA A 257 -6.70 -29.14 -18.31
C ALA A 257 -7.95 -29.74 -18.98
N GLY A 258 -8.07 -29.57 -20.31
CA GLY A 258 -9.25 -29.99 -21.07
C GLY A 258 -10.43 -29.00 -21.08
N SER A 259 -10.24 -27.79 -20.56
CA SER A 259 -11.24 -26.71 -20.59
C SER A 259 -11.44 -26.12 -21.99
N ALA A 260 -12.62 -25.53 -22.23
CA ALA A 260 -12.94 -24.77 -23.44
C ALA A 260 -12.02 -23.54 -23.58
N ASP A 261 -11.76 -23.11 -24.82
CA ASP A 261 -10.87 -21.95 -25.09
C ASP A 261 -11.34 -20.65 -24.41
N ASP A 262 -12.64 -20.51 -24.20
CA ASP A 262 -13.23 -19.38 -23.46
C ASP A 262 -12.77 -19.35 -21.99
N GLU A 263 -12.73 -20.50 -21.30
CA GLU A 263 -12.33 -20.56 -19.88
C GLU A 263 -10.87 -20.18 -19.68
N LYS A 264 -9.98 -20.65 -20.56
CA LYS A 264 -8.57 -20.25 -20.57
C LYS A 264 -8.40 -18.76 -20.83
N ARG A 265 -9.18 -18.20 -21.76
CA ARG A 265 -9.18 -16.76 -22.05
C ARG A 265 -9.63 -15.97 -20.83
N TRP A 266 -10.70 -16.39 -20.15
CA TRP A 266 -11.21 -15.71 -18.95
C TRP A 266 -10.19 -15.74 -17.81
N ALA A 267 -9.54 -16.88 -17.58
CA ALA A 267 -8.49 -17.01 -16.58
C ALA A 267 -7.30 -16.10 -16.87
N SER A 268 -6.83 -16.04 -18.12
CA SER A 268 -5.75 -15.12 -18.51
C SER A 268 -6.13 -13.66 -18.26
N LYS A 269 -7.33 -13.22 -18.67
CA LYS A 269 -7.81 -11.86 -18.41
C LYS A 269 -7.92 -11.56 -16.91
N ALA A 270 -8.43 -12.52 -16.13
CA ALA A 270 -8.56 -12.37 -14.70
C ALA A 270 -7.19 -12.26 -14.01
N MET A 271 -6.21 -13.08 -14.43
CA MET A 271 -4.83 -13.01 -13.96
C MET A 271 -4.21 -11.64 -14.23
N ASP A 272 -4.30 -11.14 -15.47
CA ASP A 272 -3.78 -9.81 -15.85
C ASP A 272 -4.39 -8.69 -15.00
N ARG A 273 -5.70 -8.75 -14.75
CA ARG A 273 -6.40 -7.79 -13.89
C ARG A 273 -5.96 -7.87 -12.45
N LEU A 274 -5.88 -9.07 -11.88
CA LEU A 274 -5.43 -9.27 -10.50
C LEU A 274 -4.02 -8.72 -10.31
N VAL A 275 -3.09 -9.00 -11.24
CA VAL A 275 -1.74 -8.43 -11.22
C VAL A 275 -1.80 -6.91 -11.31
N HIS A 276 -2.54 -6.35 -12.27
CA HIS A 276 -2.65 -4.90 -12.44
C HIS A 276 -3.19 -4.19 -11.19
N TRP A 277 -4.29 -4.71 -10.63
CA TRP A 277 -4.96 -4.15 -9.45
C TRP A 277 -4.10 -4.23 -8.20
N SER A 278 -3.42 -5.37 -8.01
CA SER A 278 -2.70 -5.66 -6.79
C SER A 278 -1.24 -5.16 -6.78
N THR A 279 -0.69 -4.73 -7.92
CA THR A 279 0.70 -4.20 -8.00
C THR A 279 0.77 -2.70 -8.29
N SER A 280 -0.31 -2.10 -8.79
CA SER A 280 -0.44 -0.65 -8.95
C SER A 280 -0.61 0.03 -7.59
N LYS A 281 0.29 0.97 -7.23
CA LYS A 281 0.23 1.73 -5.97
C LYS A 281 -1.17 2.34 -5.76
N THR A 282 -1.68 3.00 -6.79
CA THR A 282 -2.97 3.70 -6.74
C THR A 282 -4.15 2.75 -6.55
N LEU A 283 -4.16 1.63 -7.27
CA LEU A 283 -5.27 0.68 -7.17
C LEU A 283 -5.21 -0.07 -5.85
N ARG A 284 -4.03 -0.41 -5.33
CA ARG A 284 -3.88 -0.95 -3.98
C ARG A 284 -4.46 -0.02 -2.92
N LEU A 285 -4.16 1.27 -2.97
CA LEU A 285 -4.73 2.27 -2.05
C LEU A 285 -6.26 2.41 -2.21
N THR A 286 -6.78 2.16 -3.41
CA THR A 286 -8.22 2.28 -3.69
C THR A 286 -9.00 1.04 -3.28
N LEU A 287 -8.45 -0.16 -3.48
CA LEU A 287 -9.13 -1.42 -3.24
C LEU A 287 -8.85 -1.93 -1.83
N GLY A 288 -7.64 -1.71 -1.31
CA GLY A 288 -7.24 -2.05 0.04
C GLY A 288 -7.47 -3.53 0.37
N ASP A 289 -7.87 -3.77 1.62
CA ASP A 289 -8.06 -5.13 2.16
C ASP A 289 -9.12 -5.96 1.44
N THR A 290 -10.07 -5.37 0.70
CA THR A 290 -11.12 -6.15 0.03
C THR A 290 -10.55 -6.99 -1.12
N LEU A 291 -9.56 -6.45 -1.85
CA LEU A 291 -8.86 -7.21 -2.88
C LEU A 291 -7.96 -8.28 -2.25
N THR A 292 -7.20 -7.93 -1.20
CA THR A 292 -6.32 -8.89 -0.51
C THR A 292 -7.13 -10.05 0.09
N ASP A 293 -8.30 -9.78 0.65
CA ASP A 293 -9.23 -10.80 1.19
C ASP A 293 -9.67 -11.80 0.11
N ALA A 294 -10.03 -11.28 -1.06
CA ALA A 294 -10.43 -12.09 -2.21
C ALA A 294 -9.26 -12.95 -2.72
N MET A 295 -8.04 -12.39 -2.75
CA MET A 295 -6.81 -13.00 -3.27
C MET A 295 -6.18 -14.06 -2.37
N ARG A 296 -6.61 -14.23 -1.12
CA ARG A 296 -6.06 -15.24 -0.20
C ARG A 296 -5.86 -16.65 -0.80
N PRO A 297 -6.75 -17.19 -1.66
CA PRO A 297 -6.55 -18.49 -2.31
C PRO A 297 -5.31 -18.57 -3.20
N ILE A 298 -4.91 -17.47 -3.83
CA ILE A 298 -3.66 -17.39 -4.60
C ILE A 298 -2.48 -17.66 -3.67
N TYR A 299 -2.49 -17.05 -2.48
CA TYR A 299 -1.41 -17.17 -1.50
C TYR A 299 -1.37 -18.53 -0.79
N TRP A 300 -2.51 -19.23 -0.70
CA TRP A 300 -2.58 -20.57 -0.08
C TRP A 300 -2.07 -21.69 -0.97
N SER A 301 -2.10 -21.50 -2.29
CA SER A 301 -1.77 -22.53 -3.28
C SER A 301 -0.41 -22.25 -3.89
N THR A 302 0.61 -23.07 -3.58
CA THR A 302 1.95 -22.89 -4.14
C THR A 302 1.97 -22.84 -5.68
N PRO A 303 1.27 -23.74 -6.42
CA PRO A 303 1.23 -23.65 -7.87
C PRO A 303 0.64 -22.34 -8.38
N LEU A 304 -0.50 -21.90 -7.82
CA LEU A 304 -1.17 -20.68 -8.24
C LEU A 304 -0.37 -19.42 -7.85
N LEU A 305 0.32 -19.44 -6.72
CA LEU A 305 1.24 -18.38 -6.32
C LEU A 305 2.40 -18.25 -7.30
N ILE A 306 2.98 -19.36 -7.76
CA ILE A 306 4.06 -19.34 -8.77
C ILE A 306 3.52 -18.76 -10.08
N GLU A 307 2.36 -19.21 -10.55
CA GLU A 307 1.73 -18.69 -11.77
C GLU A 307 1.45 -17.18 -11.68
N PHE A 308 0.84 -16.74 -10.58
CA PHE A 308 0.60 -15.33 -10.30
C PHE A 308 1.90 -14.53 -10.22
N SER A 309 2.96 -15.11 -9.64
CA SER A 309 4.28 -14.48 -9.58
C SER A 309 4.90 -14.33 -10.96
N HIS A 310 4.82 -15.34 -11.82
CA HIS A 310 5.30 -15.29 -13.21
C HIS A 310 4.52 -14.30 -14.07
N ALA A 311 3.22 -14.11 -13.79
CA ALA A 311 2.42 -13.05 -14.40
C ALA A 311 2.82 -11.63 -13.91
N GLY A 312 3.73 -11.51 -12.93
CA GLY A 312 4.23 -10.24 -12.40
C GLY A 312 3.56 -9.81 -11.09
N GLY A 313 2.76 -10.68 -10.47
CA GLY A 313 2.02 -10.42 -9.24
C GLY A 313 2.85 -10.47 -7.96
N LEU A 314 4.12 -10.89 -7.99
CA LEU A 314 4.91 -11.11 -6.78
C LEU A 314 5.03 -9.84 -5.90
N GLY A 315 5.06 -8.65 -6.50
CA GLY A 315 5.03 -7.38 -5.76
C GLY A 315 3.79 -7.20 -4.88
N ALA A 316 2.65 -7.78 -5.26
CA ALA A 316 1.43 -7.72 -4.47
C ALA A 316 1.55 -8.44 -3.13
N LEU A 317 2.20 -9.62 -3.11
CA LEU A 317 2.43 -10.38 -1.88
C LEU A 317 3.27 -9.58 -0.87
N PHE A 318 4.31 -8.89 -1.36
CA PHE A 318 5.11 -7.99 -0.50
C PHE A 318 4.28 -6.80 -0.04
N GLY A 319 3.46 -6.21 -0.90
CA GLY A 319 2.58 -5.10 -0.53
C GLY A 319 1.57 -5.49 0.56
N ASP A 320 0.97 -6.68 0.44
CA ASP A 320 -0.01 -7.18 1.39
C ASP A 320 0.63 -7.56 2.74
N TRP A 321 1.92 -7.93 2.74
CA TRP A 321 2.69 -8.10 3.97
C TRP A 321 2.93 -6.78 4.73
N ILE A 322 2.89 -5.65 4.03
CA ILE A 322 3.12 -4.33 4.65
C ILE A 322 1.80 -3.77 5.17
N ASN A 323 0.83 -3.62 4.27
CA ASN A 323 -0.34 -2.77 4.46
C ASN A 323 -1.64 -3.53 4.21
N SER A 324 -1.79 -4.72 4.80
CA SER A 324 -3.07 -5.42 4.81
C SER A 324 -3.41 -6.09 6.14
N ALA A 325 -4.70 -6.34 6.35
CA ALA A 325 -5.22 -7.21 7.40
C ALA A 325 -4.72 -8.66 7.27
N CYS A 326 -4.21 -9.06 6.09
CA CYS A 326 -3.64 -10.38 5.83
C CYS A 326 -2.11 -10.43 5.98
N LYS A 327 -1.48 -9.43 6.61
CA LYS A 327 -0.01 -9.36 6.71
C LYS A 327 0.65 -10.63 7.25
N ASP A 328 0.04 -11.26 8.26
CA ASP A 328 0.59 -12.45 8.90
C ASP A 328 0.54 -13.68 7.98
N LEU A 329 -0.53 -13.81 7.18
CA LEU A 329 -0.62 -14.81 6.13
C LEU A 329 0.49 -14.57 5.09
N CYS A 330 0.65 -13.33 4.64
CA CYS A 330 1.64 -12.97 3.62
C CYS A 330 3.06 -13.19 4.12
N GLU A 331 3.34 -12.89 5.39
CA GLU A 331 4.63 -13.16 6.03
C GLU A 331 4.95 -14.66 6.07
N ASP A 332 3.98 -15.49 6.46
CA ASP A 332 4.14 -16.95 6.50
C ASP A 332 4.39 -17.54 5.11
N VAL A 333 3.76 -16.97 4.08
CA VAL A 333 3.97 -17.34 2.68
C VAL A 333 5.36 -16.89 2.22
N LEU A 334 5.78 -15.65 2.49
CA LEU A 334 7.10 -15.13 2.13
C LEU A 334 8.25 -15.92 2.77
N LYS A 335 8.08 -16.39 4.01
CA LYS A 335 9.05 -17.27 4.69
C LYS A 335 9.27 -18.61 3.97
N LYS A 336 8.28 -19.07 3.21
CA LYS A 336 8.25 -20.37 2.51
C LYS A 336 8.19 -20.22 0.99
N LEU A 337 8.39 -19.00 0.48
CA LEU A 337 8.26 -18.70 -0.94
C LEU A 337 9.28 -19.53 -1.74
N PRO A 338 8.83 -20.37 -2.70
CA PRO A 338 9.73 -21.18 -3.51
C PRO A 338 10.62 -20.30 -4.40
N ASP A 339 11.82 -20.79 -4.73
CA ASP A 339 12.74 -20.04 -5.60
C ASP A 339 12.16 -19.86 -7.01
N GLU A 340 11.35 -20.80 -7.48
CA GLU A 340 10.65 -20.78 -8.77
C GLU A 340 9.70 -19.58 -8.91
N ALA A 341 9.15 -19.06 -7.80
CA ALA A 341 8.30 -17.87 -7.85
C ALA A 341 9.08 -16.61 -8.30
N TRP A 342 10.40 -16.63 -8.18
CA TRP A 342 11.27 -15.52 -8.61
C TRP A 342 11.64 -15.59 -10.08
N ASP A 343 11.27 -16.63 -10.81
CA ASP A 343 11.53 -16.72 -12.24
C ASP A 343 10.61 -15.77 -13.01
N ASN A 344 11.01 -15.41 -14.24
CA ASN A 344 10.22 -14.62 -15.20
C ASN A 344 9.73 -13.24 -14.71
N GLN A 345 10.38 -12.63 -13.73
CA GLN A 345 9.96 -11.31 -13.23
C GLN A 345 10.26 -10.22 -14.25
N THR A 346 9.21 -9.46 -14.59
CA THR A 346 9.34 -8.30 -15.47
C THR A 346 10.00 -7.12 -14.75
N PRO A 347 10.55 -6.12 -15.47
CA PRO A 347 11.04 -4.89 -14.86
C PRO A 347 9.99 -4.17 -13.99
N ALA A 348 8.71 -4.20 -14.39
CA ALA A 348 7.61 -3.62 -13.63
C ALA A 348 7.35 -4.38 -12.32
N SER A 349 7.37 -5.73 -12.35
CA SER A 349 7.26 -6.54 -11.13
C SER A 349 8.40 -6.25 -10.16
N LEU A 350 9.65 -6.22 -10.64
CA LEU A 350 10.82 -5.90 -9.80
C LEU A 350 10.75 -4.48 -9.21
N VAL A 351 10.17 -3.53 -9.94
CA VAL A 351 9.90 -2.17 -9.42
C VAL A 351 8.89 -2.23 -8.26
N ALA A 352 7.80 -3.00 -8.41
CA ALA A 352 6.83 -3.19 -7.33
C ALA A 352 7.47 -3.86 -6.11
N ILE A 353 8.15 -5.01 -6.28
CA ILE A 353 8.81 -5.73 -5.18
C ILE A 353 9.79 -4.84 -4.42
N THR A 354 10.66 -4.10 -5.13
CA THR A 354 11.65 -3.23 -4.47
C THR A 354 11.02 -2.01 -3.81
N ARG A 355 9.91 -1.48 -4.34
CA ARG A 355 9.11 -0.43 -3.68
C ARG A 355 8.54 -0.94 -2.35
N GLU A 356 7.91 -2.11 -2.36
CA GLU A 356 7.30 -2.68 -1.15
C GLU A 356 8.37 -3.00 -0.09
N LEU A 357 9.49 -3.63 -0.46
CA LEU A 357 10.61 -3.85 0.46
C LEU A 357 11.17 -2.54 1.04
N GLN A 358 11.15 -1.45 0.28
CA GLN A 358 11.57 -0.16 0.81
C GLN A 358 10.58 0.36 1.86
N GLN A 359 9.29 0.36 1.51
CA GLN A 359 8.22 0.85 2.38
C GLN A 359 8.22 0.09 3.72
N LYS A 360 8.39 -1.23 3.67
CA LYS A 360 8.44 -2.04 4.90
C LYS A 360 9.58 -1.62 5.84
N LEU A 361 10.75 -1.25 5.33
CA LEU A 361 11.86 -0.75 6.14
C LEU A 361 11.64 0.68 6.63
N GLU A 362 10.80 1.46 5.93
CA GLU A 362 10.41 2.81 6.36
C GLU A 362 9.42 2.75 7.52
N ASP A 363 8.46 1.83 7.45
CA ASP A 363 7.42 1.64 8.47
C ASP A 363 7.96 0.94 9.73
N GLU A 364 9.06 0.20 9.61
CA GLU A 364 9.66 -0.59 10.69
C GLU A 364 11.14 -0.25 10.93
N THR A 365 11.89 -1.15 11.58
CA THR A 365 13.29 -0.91 11.94
C THR A 365 14.25 -1.39 10.85
N PRO A 366 15.45 -0.78 10.74
CA PRO A 366 16.49 -1.26 9.81
C PRO A 366 16.88 -2.73 10.02
N ASP A 367 16.73 -3.27 11.24
CA ASP A 367 17.03 -4.66 11.59
C ASP A 367 16.22 -5.66 10.75
N LEU A 368 15.06 -5.24 10.22
CA LEU A 368 14.27 -6.09 9.34
C LEU A 368 15.05 -6.52 8.08
N ALA A 369 16.03 -5.72 7.65
CA ALA A 369 16.86 -6.01 6.48
C ALA A 369 17.68 -7.32 6.63
N VAL A 370 17.96 -7.80 7.84
CA VAL A 370 18.69 -9.06 8.07
C VAL A 370 17.80 -10.29 8.23
N THR A 371 16.47 -10.12 8.11
CA THR A 371 15.53 -11.24 8.22
C THR A 371 15.61 -12.20 7.03
N PRO A 372 15.15 -13.46 7.19
CA PRO A 372 15.13 -14.44 6.10
C PRO A 372 14.39 -13.94 4.85
N ILE A 373 13.31 -13.15 5.00
CA ILE A 373 12.53 -12.61 3.87
C ILE A 373 13.41 -11.69 3.01
N TYR A 374 14.09 -10.71 3.62
CA TYR A 374 14.99 -9.80 2.90
C TYR A 374 16.20 -10.51 2.30
N LEU A 375 16.81 -11.43 3.05
CA LEU A 375 17.94 -12.23 2.57
C LEU A 375 17.57 -13.03 1.33
N ASN A 376 16.40 -13.68 1.34
CA ASN A 376 15.90 -14.44 0.20
C ASN A 376 15.59 -13.52 -0.98
N ALA A 377 14.85 -12.42 -0.74
CA ALA A 377 14.46 -11.48 -1.78
C ALA A 377 15.68 -10.86 -2.47
N PHE A 378 16.61 -10.27 -1.72
CA PHE A 378 17.80 -9.65 -2.31
C PHE A 378 18.72 -10.66 -2.99
N SER A 379 18.88 -11.85 -2.41
CA SER A 379 19.65 -12.92 -3.03
C SER A 379 19.05 -13.36 -4.36
N ASN A 380 17.74 -13.58 -4.43
CA ASN A 380 17.07 -14.01 -5.66
C ASN A 380 17.01 -12.90 -6.70
N ILE A 381 16.72 -11.66 -6.31
CA ILE A 381 16.75 -10.51 -7.23
C ILE A 381 18.14 -10.38 -7.87
N TYR A 382 19.21 -10.43 -7.07
CA TYR A 382 20.56 -10.28 -7.59
C TYR A 382 21.00 -11.48 -8.43
N ARG A 383 20.72 -12.71 -7.98
CA ARG A 383 21.09 -13.94 -8.69
C ARG A 383 20.49 -14.00 -10.09
N LEU A 384 19.23 -13.61 -10.23
CA LEU A 384 18.48 -13.73 -11.49
C LEU A 384 18.55 -12.47 -12.36
N TYR A 385 18.61 -11.28 -11.76
CA TYR A 385 18.47 -9.99 -12.47
C TYR A 385 19.65 -9.03 -12.28
N GLY A 386 20.68 -9.46 -11.54
CA GLY A 386 21.89 -8.69 -11.29
C GLY A 386 21.65 -7.41 -10.48
N LEU A 387 22.50 -6.41 -10.70
CA LEU A 387 22.48 -5.15 -9.94
C LEU A 387 21.45 -4.13 -10.47
N ALA A 388 20.87 -4.37 -11.64
CA ALA A 388 20.00 -3.39 -12.30
C ALA A 388 18.74 -3.03 -11.47
N PRO A 389 18.03 -3.97 -10.83
CA PRO A 389 16.88 -3.63 -9.98
C PRO A 389 17.25 -2.77 -8.78
N PHE A 390 18.37 -3.07 -8.11
CA PHE A 390 18.87 -2.27 -6.98
C PHE A 390 19.22 -0.84 -7.41
N ASN A 391 19.91 -0.67 -8.54
CA ASN A 391 20.20 0.67 -9.08
C ASN A 391 18.94 1.46 -9.42
N ARG A 392 17.88 0.81 -9.93
CA ARG A 392 16.60 1.48 -10.20
C ARG A 392 15.89 1.88 -8.91
N ALA A 393 15.90 1.01 -7.90
CA ALA A 393 15.31 1.28 -6.60
C ALA A 393 16.05 2.40 -5.86
N ALA A 394 17.38 2.40 -5.90
CA ALA A 394 18.23 3.46 -5.35
C ALA A 394 17.84 4.86 -5.87
N ARG A 395 17.47 5.00 -7.14
CA ARG A 395 17.06 6.30 -7.71
C ARG A 395 15.73 6.83 -7.18
N ARG A 396 14.94 6.01 -6.49
CA ARG A 396 13.63 6.39 -5.92
C ARG A 396 13.70 6.70 -4.44
N GLU A 397 14.80 6.36 -3.76
CA GLU A 397 14.93 6.64 -2.33
C GLU A 397 15.05 8.16 -2.12
N THR A 398 14.29 8.67 -1.17
CA THR A 398 14.27 10.08 -0.76
C THR A 398 14.98 10.24 0.59
N HIS A 399 14.88 11.43 1.17
CA HIS A 399 15.41 11.67 2.50
C HIS A 399 14.55 11.06 3.63
N HIS A 400 13.30 10.68 3.33
CA HIS A 400 12.40 10.00 4.26
C HIS A 400 12.53 8.48 4.20
N THR A 401 12.86 7.93 3.02
CA THR A 401 12.93 6.49 2.83
C THR A 401 14.32 5.93 3.15
N PRO A 402 14.45 4.69 3.64
CA PRO A 402 15.74 4.03 3.87
C PRO A 402 16.63 3.99 2.62
N VAL A 403 17.95 4.14 2.79
CA VAL A 403 18.98 4.12 1.73
C VAL A 403 19.54 2.72 1.42
N VAL A 404 18.73 1.69 1.62
CA VAL A 404 19.18 0.29 1.56
C VAL A 404 19.60 -0.11 0.14
N PHE A 405 18.88 0.32 -0.88
CA PHE A 405 19.18 -0.03 -2.27
C PHE A 405 20.37 0.75 -2.79
N TYR A 406 20.48 2.04 -2.45
CA TYR A 406 21.69 2.81 -2.72
C TYR A 406 22.91 2.16 -2.05
N TYR A 407 22.78 1.79 -0.77
CA TYR A 407 23.85 1.12 -0.03
C TYR A 407 24.31 -0.16 -0.71
N ILE A 408 23.38 -1.07 -1.02
CA ILE A 408 23.68 -2.36 -1.66
C ILE A 408 24.35 -2.13 -3.03
N ALA A 409 23.76 -1.27 -3.86
CA ALA A 409 24.28 -0.98 -5.19
C ALA A 409 25.68 -0.36 -5.14
N HIS A 410 25.89 0.57 -4.22
CA HIS A 410 27.16 1.24 -4.00
C HIS A 410 28.24 0.25 -3.54
N ARG A 411 27.97 -0.55 -2.50
CA ARG A 411 28.95 -1.49 -1.91
C ARG A 411 29.35 -2.60 -2.89
N ILE A 412 28.37 -3.21 -3.57
CA ILE A 412 28.67 -4.24 -4.57
C ILE A 412 29.52 -3.67 -5.71
N LYS A 413 29.21 -2.47 -6.19
CA LYS A 413 29.93 -1.85 -7.32
C LYS A 413 31.31 -1.32 -6.93
N GLN A 414 31.40 -0.56 -5.83
CA GLN A 414 32.62 0.14 -5.43
C GLN A 414 33.62 -0.79 -4.75
N ASP A 415 33.15 -1.69 -3.88
CA ASP A 415 34.03 -2.60 -3.14
C ASP A 415 34.24 -3.93 -3.87
N GLY A 416 33.61 -4.13 -5.04
CA GLY A 416 33.73 -5.34 -5.85
C GLY A 416 33.22 -6.59 -5.14
N LEU A 417 32.21 -6.46 -4.25
CA LEU A 417 31.70 -7.57 -3.46
C LEU A 417 31.07 -8.63 -4.37
N ARG A 418 31.44 -9.90 -4.16
CA ARG A 418 30.87 -11.04 -4.88
C ARG A 418 29.81 -11.71 -4.01
N MET A 419 28.55 -11.45 -4.29
CA MET A 419 27.42 -12.03 -3.57
C MET A 419 27.09 -13.43 -4.11
N ARG A 420 27.63 -14.49 -3.50
CA ARG A 420 27.48 -15.88 -3.99
C ARG A 420 26.43 -16.66 -3.22
N ASN A 421 26.27 -16.39 -1.93
CA ASN A 421 25.39 -17.14 -1.04
C ASN A 421 24.71 -16.23 -0.02
N LYS A 422 23.77 -16.79 0.75
CA LYS A 422 23.00 -16.06 1.77
C LYS A 422 23.87 -15.53 2.92
N THR A 423 25.04 -16.13 3.17
CA THR A 423 26.00 -15.64 4.18
C THR A 423 26.65 -14.33 3.75
N ASP A 424 26.99 -14.18 2.46
CA ASP A 424 27.50 -12.93 1.91
C ASP A 424 26.46 -11.82 2.06
N TRP A 425 25.20 -12.12 1.73
CA TRP A 425 24.07 -11.20 1.92
C TRP A 425 23.88 -10.80 3.37
N ARG A 426 23.90 -11.76 4.30
CA ARG A 426 23.78 -11.46 5.73
C ARG A 426 24.87 -10.52 6.21
N LYS A 427 26.13 -10.71 5.78
CA LYS A 427 27.22 -9.81 6.15
C LYS A 427 27.00 -8.39 5.62
N LEU A 428 26.61 -8.26 4.35
CA LEU A 428 26.35 -6.95 3.75
C LEU A 428 25.19 -6.22 4.44
N LEU A 429 24.09 -6.92 4.69
CA LEU A 429 22.90 -6.34 5.33
C LEU A 429 23.15 -6.05 6.82
N GLN A 430 23.94 -6.87 7.52
CA GLN A 430 24.36 -6.54 8.87
C GLN A 430 25.21 -5.26 8.89
N SER A 431 26.13 -5.10 7.92
CA SER A 431 26.90 -3.85 7.82
C SER A 431 26.08 -2.63 7.40
N TYR A 432 24.88 -2.82 6.84
CA TYR A 432 23.90 -1.76 6.62
C TYR A 432 23.21 -1.39 7.94
N VAL A 433 22.76 -2.39 8.71
CA VAL A 433 22.15 -2.19 10.04
C VAL A 433 23.11 -1.47 10.99
N ASP A 434 24.38 -1.88 11.00
CA ASP A 434 25.43 -1.32 11.86
C ASP A 434 25.99 0.02 11.32
N MET A 435 25.40 0.58 10.26
CA MET A 435 25.94 1.78 9.61
C MET A 435 25.89 2.99 10.56
N PRO A 436 27.01 3.71 10.75
CA PRO A 436 27.00 4.93 11.55
C PRO A 436 26.01 5.96 11.00
N ARG A 437 25.27 6.63 11.90
CA ARG A 437 24.24 7.61 11.53
C ARG A 437 24.77 8.72 10.61
N SER A 438 26.01 9.16 10.82
CA SER A 438 26.67 10.16 9.96
C SER A 438 26.89 9.66 8.52
N THR A 439 27.27 8.39 8.34
CA THR A 439 27.42 7.75 7.04
C THR A 439 26.07 7.60 6.35
N SER A 440 25.05 7.15 7.10
CA SER A 440 23.67 7.05 6.59
C SER A 440 23.18 8.41 6.10
N ARG A 441 23.31 9.48 6.91
CA ARG A 441 22.95 10.86 6.51
C ARG A 441 23.67 11.31 5.26
N ARG A 442 24.94 10.95 5.10
CA ARG A 442 25.72 11.27 3.89
C ARG A 442 25.19 10.52 2.65
N TYR A 443 24.79 9.26 2.78
CA TYR A 443 24.17 8.51 1.68
C TYR A 443 22.81 9.07 1.30
N HIS A 444 21.96 9.43 2.27
CA HIS A 444 20.72 10.15 1.99
C HIS A 444 21.00 11.45 1.23
N TRP A 445 21.97 12.25 1.67
CA TRP A 445 22.33 13.50 0.99
C TRP A 445 22.66 13.31 -0.49
N PHE A 446 23.52 12.33 -0.80
CA PHE A 446 23.90 12.03 -2.18
C PHE A 446 22.74 11.51 -3.04
N ASN A 447 21.74 10.90 -2.41
CA ASN A 447 20.61 10.32 -3.11
C ASN A 447 19.38 11.26 -3.22
N MET A 448 19.39 12.39 -2.50
CA MET A 448 18.33 13.40 -2.59
C MET A 448 18.26 14.09 -3.96
N THR A 449 17.05 14.52 -4.32
CA THR A 449 16.84 15.51 -5.38
C THR A 449 17.35 16.88 -4.94
N ILE A 450 17.48 17.81 -5.90
CA ILE A 450 17.98 19.16 -5.62
C ILE A 450 17.03 19.94 -4.71
N SER A 451 15.70 19.87 -4.92
CA SER A 451 14.75 20.47 -3.96
C SER A 451 14.91 19.89 -2.57
N ALA A 452 14.96 18.57 -2.45
CA ALA A 452 15.06 17.92 -1.15
C ALA A 452 16.32 18.36 -0.39
N ARG A 453 17.45 18.61 -1.07
CA ARG A 453 18.65 19.15 -0.41
C ARG A 453 18.47 20.57 0.12
N TRP A 454 17.70 21.41 -0.57
CA TRP A 454 17.34 22.74 -0.09
C TRP A 454 16.39 22.69 1.11
N ASP A 455 15.37 21.84 1.03
CA ASP A 455 14.38 21.62 2.11
C ASP A 455 15.05 21.03 3.36
N CYS A 456 16.14 20.28 3.17
CA CYS A 456 16.80 19.51 4.22
C CYS A 456 18.11 20.11 4.75
N LEU A 457 18.42 21.38 4.47
CA LEU A 457 19.62 22.07 4.96
C LEU A 457 19.74 22.01 6.49
N GLU A 458 18.62 22.04 7.19
CA GLU A 458 18.58 22.00 8.65
C GLU A 458 18.81 20.60 9.21
N PHE A 459 18.40 19.57 8.45
CA PHE A 459 18.44 18.17 8.86
C PHE A 459 19.70 17.43 8.44
N TYR A 460 20.51 17.99 7.54
CA TYR A 460 21.73 17.36 7.01
C TYR A 460 22.94 18.29 7.11
N GLY A 461 24.12 17.75 6.80
CA GLY A 461 25.36 18.52 6.82
C GLY A 461 25.95 18.73 8.22
N CYS A 462 26.33 19.97 8.53
CA CYS A 462 27.13 20.31 9.70
C CYS A 462 26.28 20.43 10.98
N CYS A 463 26.68 19.76 12.06
CA CYS A 463 26.01 19.80 13.36
C CYS A 463 26.35 21.05 14.21
N ALA A 464 27.42 21.78 13.89
CA ALA A 464 27.82 22.96 14.66
C ALA A 464 26.75 24.06 14.57
N GLU A 465 26.33 24.58 15.73
CA GLU A 465 25.50 25.79 15.82
C GLU A 465 26.26 26.99 15.22
N GLY A 466 25.60 27.74 14.34
CA GLY A 466 26.23 28.86 13.62
C GLY A 466 27.26 28.44 12.57
N CYS A 467 27.04 27.32 11.87
CA CYS A 467 27.86 26.93 10.73
C CYS A 467 27.77 28.00 9.62
N PRO A 468 28.84 28.76 9.30
CA PRO A 468 28.74 29.89 8.38
C PRO A 468 28.30 29.48 6.97
N GLU A 469 28.71 28.28 6.55
CA GLU A 469 28.34 27.74 5.25
C GLU A 469 26.87 27.31 5.20
N LYS A 470 26.33 26.76 6.29
CA LYS A 470 24.91 26.44 6.41
C LYS A 470 24.09 27.72 6.35
N ASP A 471 24.46 28.73 7.13
CA ASP A 471 23.75 30.00 7.20
C ASP A 471 23.75 30.71 5.83
N ALA A 472 24.88 30.68 5.12
CA ALA A 472 24.95 31.20 3.76
C ALA A 472 24.06 30.44 2.77
N LEU A 473 23.99 29.10 2.86
CA LEU A 473 23.10 28.29 2.01
C LEU A 473 21.62 28.53 2.35
N VAL A 474 21.27 28.71 3.62
CA VAL A 474 19.91 29.08 4.06
C VAL A 474 19.52 30.44 3.48
N GLY A 475 20.41 31.44 3.54
CA GLY A 475 20.15 32.74 2.91
C GLY A 475 19.97 32.66 1.39
N LEU A 476 20.74 31.79 0.71
CA LEU A 476 20.57 31.53 -0.72
C LEU A 476 19.24 30.82 -1.05
N ARG A 477 18.75 29.96 -0.17
CA ARG A 477 17.44 29.31 -0.32
C ARG A 477 16.31 30.34 -0.33
N GLU A 478 16.36 31.35 0.53
CA GLU A 478 15.30 32.37 0.66
C GLU A 478 15.15 33.27 -0.57
N VAL A 479 16.23 33.49 -1.32
CA VAL A 479 16.22 34.32 -2.54
C VAL A 479 16.05 33.51 -3.83
N ARG A 480 15.98 32.17 -3.72
CA ARG A 480 15.85 31.28 -4.87
C ARG A 480 14.48 31.47 -5.54
N VAL A 481 14.49 31.49 -6.87
CA VAL A 481 13.26 31.56 -7.68
C VAL A 481 13.01 30.20 -8.32
N ARG A 482 11.82 29.64 -8.15
CA ARG A 482 11.39 28.39 -8.82
C ARG A 482 11.54 28.52 -10.34
N GLY A 483 12.10 27.52 -10.98
CA GLY A 483 12.43 27.46 -12.40
C GLY A 483 13.79 28.05 -12.77
N VAL A 484 14.47 28.76 -11.86
CA VAL A 484 15.79 29.35 -12.09
C VAL A 484 16.87 28.49 -11.43
N ARG A 485 17.78 27.95 -12.25
CA ARG A 485 18.80 26.98 -11.84
C ARG A 485 20.19 27.61 -11.90
N GLU A 486 20.81 27.81 -10.74
CA GLU A 486 22.16 28.36 -10.62
C GLU A 486 23.15 27.23 -10.32
N LYS A 487 23.83 26.74 -11.36
CA LYS A 487 24.68 25.53 -11.31
C LYS A 487 25.78 25.62 -10.26
N GLU A 488 26.38 26.79 -10.10
CA GLU A 488 27.47 27.04 -9.16
C GLU A 488 26.99 26.93 -7.71
N ILE A 489 25.81 27.48 -7.42
CA ILE A 489 25.18 27.39 -6.10
C ILE A 489 24.78 25.94 -5.80
N GLU A 490 24.20 25.24 -6.77
CA GLU A 490 23.82 23.84 -6.61
C GLU A 490 25.03 22.91 -6.40
N ALA A 491 26.14 23.18 -7.11
CA ALA A 491 27.39 22.47 -6.89
C ALA A 491 27.96 22.74 -5.50
N ARG A 492 27.85 23.98 -5.01
CA ARG A 492 28.23 24.36 -3.63
C ARG A 492 27.37 23.62 -2.60
N LEU A 493 26.06 23.56 -2.79
CA LEU A 493 25.12 22.81 -1.96
C LEU A 493 25.49 21.32 -1.93
N ASP A 494 25.59 20.69 -3.09
CA ASP A 494 25.93 19.27 -3.22
C ASP A 494 27.24 18.94 -2.48
N ALA A 495 28.26 19.77 -2.71
CA ALA A 495 29.56 19.63 -2.07
C ALA A 495 29.51 19.82 -0.55
N TRP A 496 28.70 20.75 -0.03
CA TRP A 496 28.63 21.03 1.41
C TRP A 496 28.18 19.79 2.20
N GLY A 497 27.05 19.18 1.85
CA GLY A 497 26.59 17.98 2.53
C GLY A 497 27.44 16.74 2.22
N GLY A 498 28.09 16.70 1.05
CA GLY A 498 29.01 15.62 0.68
C GLY A 498 30.37 15.64 1.40
N LYS A 499 30.80 16.82 1.87
CA LYS A 499 32.11 17.06 2.53
C LYS A 499 32.08 16.90 4.05
N VAL A 500 30.91 16.72 4.65
CA VAL A 500 30.84 16.58 6.11
C VAL A 500 31.54 15.31 6.57
N LYS A 501 32.35 15.47 7.62
CA LYS A 501 33.13 14.38 8.21
C LYS A 501 32.52 14.00 9.55
N ALA A 502 32.27 12.71 9.72
CA ALA A 502 31.85 12.15 10.99
C ALA A 502 32.90 12.40 12.07
N CYS A 503 32.45 12.64 13.30
CA CYS A 503 33.32 12.61 14.47
C CYS A 503 33.96 11.23 14.57
N ALA A 504 35.29 11.14 14.43
CA ALA A 504 36.02 9.87 14.44
C ALA A 504 35.83 9.05 15.73
N ALA A 505 35.40 9.71 16.80
CA ALA A 505 35.25 9.12 18.12
C ALA A 505 33.88 8.46 18.33
N CYS A 506 32.78 9.08 17.89
CA CYS A 506 31.43 8.56 18.10
C CYS A 506 30.67 8.19 16.82
N GLY A 507 31.09 8.65 15.64
CA GLY A 507 30.43 8.36 14.36
C GLY A 507 29.03 8.98 14.18
N GLU A 508 28.60 9.83 15.12
CA GLU A 508 27.19 10.24 15.24
C GLU A 508 26.95 11.67 14.76
N THR A 509 27.84 12.60 15.12
CA THR A 509 27.82 13.98 14.63
C THR A 509 28.75 14.13 13.44
N ALA A 510 28.45 15.10 12.57
CA ALA A 510 29.26 15.40 11.41
C ALA A 510 29.50 16.91 11.28
N TYR A 511 30.68 17.29 10.80
CA TYR A 511 31.08 18.69 10.64
C TYR A 511 31.60 18.94 9.24
N CYS A 512 31.25 20.07 8.64
CA CYS A 512 31.78 20.45 7.32
C CYS A 512 33.25 20.90 7.39
N SER A 513 33.74 21.27 8.57
CA SER A 513 35.13 21.70 8.78
C SER A 513 35.62 21.39 10.20
N ALA A 514 36.95 21.35 10.37
CA ALA A 514 37.57 21.25 11.69
C ALA A 514 37.28 22.49 12.57
N GLY A 515 37.04 23.66 11.95
CA GLY A 515 36.62 24.87 12.65
C GLY A 515 35.27 24.66 13.33
N CYS A 516 34.28 24.18 12.57
CA CYS A 516 32.95 23.85 13.10
C CYS A 516 33.02 22.78 14.20
N GLN A 517 33.84 21.74 14.04
CA GLN A 517 34.01 20.72 15.07
C GLN A 517 34.59 21.30 16.38
N ARG A 518 35.58 22.20 16.29
CA ARG A 518 36.18 22.83 17.47
C ARG A 518 35.20 23.76 18.17
N ALA A 519 34.43 24.53 17.41
CA ALA A 519 33.42 25.42 17.95
C ALA A 519 32.32 24.65 18.71
N ASP A 520 31.89 23.49 18.19
CA ASP A 520 30.86 22.66 18.82
C ASP A 520 31.40 21.71 19.91
N TRP A 521 32.73 21.60 20.06
CA TRP A 521 33.34 20.53 20.86
C TRP A 521 32.93 20.55 22.33
N GLU A 522 32.80 21.73 22.94
CA GLU A 522 32.42 21.86 24.35
C GLU A 522 31.04 21.24 24.62
N LYS A 523 30.09 21.46 23.71
CA LYS A 523 28.74 20.89 23.74
C LYS A 523 28.73 19.42 23.36
N HIS A 524 29.49 19.03 22.34
CA HIS A 524 29.48 17.67 21.80
C HIS A 524 30.23 16.65 22.68
N LYS A 525 31.31 17.06 23.37
CA LYS A 525 32.20 16.15 24.12
C LYS A 525 31.48 15.27 25.15
N PRO A 526 30.55 15.78 25.99
CA PRO A 526 29.79 14.95 26.93
C PRO A 526 29.01 13.82 26.24
N GLU A 527 28.32 14.13 25.13
CA GLU A 527 27.55 13.15 24.36
C GLU A 527 28.45 12.14 23.65
N CYS A 528 29.55 12.62 23.06
CA CYS A 528 30.55 11.78 22.40
C CYS A 528 31.10 10.71 23.34
N LEU A 529 31.37 11.07 24.61
CA LEU A 529 31.88 10.15 25.61
C LEU A 529 30.83 9.12 26.05
N LYS A 530 29.56 9.53 26.18
CA LYS A 530 28.45 8.62 26.49
C LYS A 530 28.30 7.55 25.40
N LYS A 531 28.24 7.96 24.13
CA LYS A 531 28.07 7.05 23.00
C LYS A 531 29.26 6.09 22.82
N ARG A 532 30.50 6.56 23.07
CA ARG A 532 31.69 5.69 23.07
C ARG A 532 31.64 4.56 24.11
N LYS A 533 31.00 4.79 25.26
CA LYS A 533 30.86 3.75 26.29
C LYS A 533 29.85 2.68 25.91
N VAL A 534 28.82 3.05 25.16
CA VAL A 534 27.81 2.12 24.63
C VAL A 534 28.41 1.26 23.52
N ALA A 535 29.13 1.85 22.56
CA ALA A 535 29.75 1.11 21.45
C ALA A 535 30.93 0.18 21.84
N ARG A 536 31.36 0.21 23.11
CA ARG A 536 32.43 -0.65 23.65
C ARG A 536 31.91 -1.77 24.57
N ARG A 537 30.61 -1.76 24.86
CA ARG A 537 29.90 -2.85 25.53
C ARG A 537 29.20 -3.66 24.45
#